data_AF-A0A6V7JIN5-F1
#
_entry.id   AF-A0A6V7JIN5-F1
#
_cell.length_a   1.000
_cell.length_b   1.000
_cell.length_c   1.000
_cell.angle_alpha   90.00
_cell.angle_beta   90.00
_cell.angle_gamma   90.00
#
_symmetry.space_group_name_H-M   'P 1'
#
loop_
_entity.id
_entity.type
_entity.pdbx_description
1 polymer ?
#
loop_
_entity_poly.entity_id
_entity_poly.type
_entity_poly.pdbx_seq_one_letter_code
_entity_poly.pdbx_strand_id
1 'polypeptide(L)' 'ENPCQHPVIIFRNVKFDDLAALVDFMYQGEVNVVQEQLASFLTTAELLAVQGLTDGTGKDSEGLAE' A
#
# COMPACT_ATOMS: atom_id res chain seq x y z
N GLU A 1 -9.12 -19.12 19.26
CA GLU A 1 -8.70 -19.16 17.84
C GLU A 1 -9.59 -18.24 17.02
N ASN A 2 -9.07 -17.63 15.96
CA ASN A 2 -9.87 -16.79 15.06
C ASN A 2 -10.73 -17.71 14.16
N PRO A 3 -12.08 -17.62 14.20
CA PRO A 3 -12.97 -18.53 13.46
C PRO A 3 -12.98 -18.33 11.94
N CYS A 4 -12.26 -17.33 11.40
CA CYS A 4 -12.26 -17.03 9.97
C CYS A 4 -11.33 -17.96 9.17
N GLN A 5 -11.84 -18.55 8.06
CA GLN A 5 -11.09 -19.43 7.16
C GLN A 5 -10.15 -18.67 6.21
N HIS A 6 -10.28 -17.34 6.12
CA HIS A 6 -9.47 -16.50 5.25
C HIS A 6 -8.32 -15.84 6.02
N PRO A 7 -7.16 -15.60 5.37
CA PRO A 7 -6.08 -14.84 5.97
C PRO A 7 -6.58 -13.47 6.44
N VAL A 8 -6.30 -13.15 7.70
CA VAL A 8 -6.61 -11.83 8.28
C VAL A 8 -5.31 -11.07 8.45
N ILE A 9 -5.20 -9.94 7.74
CA ILE A 9 -4.06 -9.02 7.83
C ILE A 9 -4.54 -7.80 8.63
N ILE A 10 -3.78 -7.41 9.65
CA ILE A 10 -4.09 -6.27 10.50
C ILE A 10 -3.07 -5.16 10.26
N PHE A 11 -3.53 -4.04 9.71
CA PHE A 11 -2.71 -2.84 9.54
C PHE A 11 -2.92 -1.89 10.71
N ARG A 12 -1.83 -1.54 11.40
CA ARG A 12 -1.87 -0.56 12.49
C ARG A 12 -1.58 0.83 11.93
N ASN A 13 -2.32 1.82 12.43
CA ASN A 13 -2.14 3.23 12.09
C ASN A 13 -2.36 3.56 10.60
N VAL A 14 -3.12 2.72 9.89
CA VAL A 14 -3.55 2.99 8.52
C VAL A 14 -5.01 3.42 8.55
N LYS A 15 -5.34 4.53 7.90
CA LYS A 15 -6.74 4.95 7.76
C LYS A 15 -7.44 4.03 6.76
N PHE A 16 -8.69 3.72 7.05
CA PHE A 16 -9.51 2.90 6.17
C PHE A 16 -9.60 3.49 4.75
N ASP A 17 -9.83 4.80 4.64
CA ASP A 17 -9.98 5.48 3.36
C ASP A 17 -8.70 5.39 2.50
N ASP A 18 -7.53 5.56 3.10
CA ASP A 18 -6.24 5.44 2.40
C ASP A 18 -6.08 4.00 1.87
N LEU A 19 -6.42 2.99 2.69
CA LEU A 19 -6.33 1.58 2.30
C LEU A 19 -7.32 1.20 1.20
N ALA A 20 -8.56 1.70 1.28
CA ALA A 20 -9.59 1.45 0.27
C ALA A 20 -9.18 2.04 -1.08
N ALA A 21 -8.72 3.30 -1.08
CA ALA A 21 -8.20 3.97 -2.28
C ALA A 21 -6.98 3.24 -2.87
N LEU A 22 -6.13 2.69 -2.01
CA LEU A 22 -4.96 1.89 -2.43
C LEU A 22 -5.37 0.62 -3.15
N VAL A 23 -6.37 -0.08 -2.64
CA VAL A 23 -6.92 -1.27 -3.29
C VAL A 23 -7.56 -0.89 -4.62
N ASP A 24 -8.32 0.20 -4.68
CA ASP A 24 -8.88 0.68 -5.95
C ASP A 24 -7.78 0.98 -6.97
N PHE A 25 -6.72 1.69 -6.58
CA PHE A 25 -5.55 1.92 -7.43
C PHE A 25 -4.92 0.60 -7.93
N MET A 26 -4.72 -0.39 -7.06
CA MET A 26 -4.11 -1.67 -7.45
C MET A 26 -4.93 -2.43 -8.50
N TYR A 27 -6.25 -2.32 -8.46
CA TYR A 27 -7.14 -3.05 -9.37
C TYR A 27 -7.54 -2.25 -10.61
N GLN A 28 -7.57 -0.92 -10.53
CA GLN A 28 -8.04 -0.03 -11.60
C GLN A 28 -6.88 0.70 -12.32
N GLY A 29 -5.70 0.75 -11.71
CA GLY A 29 -4.52 1.45 -12.20
C GLY A 29 -4.50 2.96 -11.90
N GLU A 30 -5.62 3.52 -11.44
CA GLU A 30 -5.75 4.92 -11.03
C GLU A 30 -6.75 5.06 -9.88
N VAL A 31 -6.65 6.16 -9.13
CA VAL A 31 -7.61 6.51 -8.08
C VAL A 31 -7.69 8.02 -7.94
N ASN A 32 -8.86 8.53 -7.55
CA ASN A 32 -9.06 9.93 -7.24
C ASN A 32 -9.20 10.12 -5.72
N VAL A 33 -8.31 10.90 -5.12
CA VAL A 33 -8.34 11.24 -3.70
C VAL A 33 -8.46 12.75 -3.50
N VAL A 34 -9.06 13.18 -2.40
CA VAL A 34 -9.10 14.62 -2.06
C VAL A 34 -7.71 15.11 -1.70
N GLN A 35 -7.44 16.40 -1.98
CA GLN A 35 -6.09 16.96 -1.87
C GLN A 35 -5.51 16.84 -0.45
N GLU A 36 -6.36 16.97 0.57
CA GLU A 36 -5.98 16.87 1.98
C GLU A 36 -5.59 15.44 2.39
N GLN A 37 -6.06 14.42 1.66
CA GLN A 37 -5.78 13.00 1.90
C GLN A 37 -4.57 12.50 1.10
N LEU A 38 -4.14 13.23 0.07
CA LEU A 38 -3.06 12.80 -0.82
C LEU A 38 -1.78 12.44 -0.04
N ALA A 39 -1.41 13.23 0.96
CA ALA A 39 -0.23 12.97 1.78
C ALA A 39 -0.35 11.68 2.62
N SER A 40 -1.51 11.41 3.23
CA SER A 40 -1.72 10.19 4.02
C SER A 40 -1.83 8.95 3.14
N PHE A 41 -2.44 9.09 1.97
CA PHE A 41 -2.51 8.06 0.94
C PHE A 41 -1.11 7.65 0.49
N LEU A 42 -0.26 8.59 0.07
CA LEU A 42 1.11 8.29 -0.37
C LEU A 42 1.98 7.71 0.75
N THR A 43 1.82 8.20 1.98
CA THR A 43 2.51 7.63 3.15
C THR A 43 2.13 6.16 3.38
N THR A 44 0.85 5.83 3.21
CA THR A 44 0.36 4.45 3.32
C THR A 44 0.87 3.60 2.16
N ALA A 45 0.92 4.15 0.94
CA ALA A 45 1.45 3.47 -0.23
C ALA A 45 2.93 3.12 -0.05
N GLU A 46 3.72 4.04 0.53
CA GLU A 46 5.13 3.83 0.89
C GLU A 46 5.31 2.76 1.95
N LEU A 47 4.52 2.81 3.03
CA LEU A 47 4.54 1.79 4.08
C LEU A 47 4.29 0.37 3.53
N LEU A 48 3.43 0.25 2.53
CA LEU A 48 3.05 -1.01 1.89
C LEU A 48 3.86 -1.31 0.62
N ALA A 49 4.84 -0.46 0.28
CA ALA A 49 5.70 -0.57 -0.91
C ALA A 49 4.92 -0.81 -2.21
N VAL A 50 3.88 -0.02 -2.45
CA VAL A 50 3.01 -0.18 -3.63
C VAL A 50 3.66 0.38 -4.89
N GLN A 51 4.04 -0.53 -5.78
CA GLN A 51 4.67 -0.21 -7.04
C GLN A 51 3.82 0.77 -7.87
N GLY A 52 4.46 1.79 -8.43
CA GLY A 52 3.81 2.84 -9.22
C GLY A 52 3.31 4.04 -8.41
N LEU A 53 3.21 3.91 -7.08
CA LEU A 53 2.96 5.01 -6.14
C LEU A 53 4.17 5.36 -5.28
N THR A 54 5.16 4.47 -5.25
CA THR A 54 6.40 4.62 -4.50
C THR A 54 7.58 4.48 -5.43
N ASP A 55 8.60 5.32 -5.29
CA ASP A 55 9.91 5.04 -5.87
C ASP A 55 10.44 3.77 -5.19
N GLY A 56 10.57 2.69 -5.95
CA GLY A 56 10.90 1.35 -5.46
C GLY A 56 12.32 1.23 -4.90
N THR A 57 12.72 2.06 -3.94
CA THR A 57 13.93 1.88 -3.13
C THR A 57 13.70 0.86 -2.02
N GLY A 58 12.95 -0.20 -2.33
CA GLY A 58 13.06 -1.45 -1.60
C GLY A 58 14.52 -1.87 -1.66
N LYS A 59 15.13 -2.06 -0.50
CA LYS A 59 16.50 -2.52 -0.33
C LYS A 59 16.66 -3.97 -0.77
N ASP A 60 16.40 -4.25 -2.03
CA ASP A 60 16.64 -5.53 -2.70
C ASP A 60 17.69 -5.35 -3.81
N SER A 61 18.73 -4.56 -3.53
CA SER A 61 20.00 -4.54 -4.26
C SER A 61 21.09 -5.24 -3.45
N GLU A 62 20.82 -6.46 -2.98
CA GLU A 62 21.85 -7.43 -2.59
C GLU A 62 21.52 -8.77 -3.25
N GLY A 63 22.21 -9.08 -4.35
CA GLY A 63 22.19 -10.40 -4.97
C GLY A 63 22.03 -10.38 -6.49
N LEU A 64 23.17 -10.23 -7.18
CA LEU A 64 23.62 -10.98 -8.36
C LEU A 64 24.47 -10.08 -9.28
N ALA A 65 25.72 -9.89 -8.85
CA ALA A 65 26.81 -9.88 -9.81
C ALA A 65 27.08 -11.34 -10.20
N GLU A 66 26.64 -11.72 -11.39
CA GLU A 66 27.33 -12.68 -12.28
C GLU A 66 27.27 -12.12 -13.70
#